data_AF-A0A7S0ZQE9-F1
#
_entry.id   AF-A0A7S0ZQE9-F1
#
_cell.length_a   1.000
_cell.length_b   1.000
_cell.length_c   1.000
_cell.angle_alpha   90.00
_cell.angle_beta   90.00
_cell.angle_gamma   90.00
#
_symmetry.space_group_name_H-M   'P 1'
#
loop_
_entity.id
_entity.type
_entity.pdbx_description
1 polymer ?
#
loop_
_entity_poly.entity_id
_entity_poly.type
_entity_poly.pdbx_seq_one_letter_code
_entity_poly.pdbx_strand_id
1 'polypeptide(L)'
;MLVSNMCKIFSVVAVMQIGEVVGVIPRASQTTFQHLSVDATRAAAWLSYTSHMPLPSQAYLDKNAALAVAAFEALPGAGTVSQKMFLEYVLPYGNFDENVDDWRETFSQKLRPLVQNAHTLKEAAEIVVPKVFTDLGTQVEFKSNCTPAIMAPVSETLKEGHASCTGLSILVVDALRSVGIPSRVVGTAEWNRPDGGNHNWVEVWTGETWEFFDAAPMSTVQWNSAWFIEVAKKAAPGIHGIYTHVWDASSADATYTITWRDPHLSLPALDRTAFYVQLP
;
A
#
# COMPACT_ATOMS: atom_id res chain seq x y z
N MET A 1 -2.11 47.38 66.55
CA MET A 1 -1.19 46.36 65.99
C MET A 1 -2.03 45.14 65.67
N LEU A 2 -1.89 44.63 64.43
CA LEU A 2 -2.96 43.93 63.70
C LEU A 2 -3.64 42.77 64.45
N VAL A 3 -4.96 42.79 64.33
CA VAL A 3 -5.97 42.09 65.12
C VAL A 3 -6.35 40.80 64.39
N SER A 4 -6.23 39.65 65.05
CA SER A 4 -6.89 38.40 64.65
C SER A 4 -8.13 38.24 65.51
N ASN A 5 -9.32 38.35 64.90
CA ASN A 5 -10.57 37.97 65.53
C ASN A 5 -11.49 37.33 64.50
N MET A 6 -11.77 36.05 64.71
CA MET A 6 -12.88 35.30 64.12
C MET A 6 -14.21 35.94 64.54
N CYS A 7 -15.13 36.10 63.60
CA CYS A 7 -16.55 36.21 63.92
C CYS A 7 -17.42 35.46 62.89
N LYS A 8 -18.08 34.43 63.44
CA LYS A 8 -19.31 33.71 63.08
C LYS A 8 -20.15 34.26 61.90
N ILE A 9 -20.84 33.36 61.19
CA ILE A 9 -22.31 33.17 61.27
C ILE A 9 -22.77 31.98 60.40
N PHE A 10 -23.87 31.40 60.86
CA PHE A 10 -24.49 30.11 60.59
C PHE A 10 -24.98 29.87 59.15
N SER A 11 -24.90 28.60 58.77
CA SER A 11 -25.59 27.95 57.64
C SER A 11 -27.06 27.64 57.92
N VAL A 12 -27.77 27.29 56.83
CA VAL A 12 -29.10 26.62 56.67
C VAL A 12 -30.11 27.55 55.98
N VAL A 13 -30.81 27.22 54.89
CA VAL A 13 -30.84 26.11 53.91
C VAL A 13 -31.62 26.71 52.72
N ALA A 14 -31.26 26.36 51.48
CA ALA A 14 -32.22 26.37 50.37
C ALA A 14 -31.93 25.15 49.48
N VAL A 15 -32.87 24.22 49.49
CA VAL A 15 -32.93 23.03 48.65
C VAL A 15 -33.24 23.46 47.22
N MET A 16 -32.46 22.98 46.24
CA MET A 16 -32.93 22.92 44.86
C MET A 16 -32.45 21.62 44.20
N GLN A 17 -33.44 20.93 43.63
CA GLN A 17 -33.42 19.61 43.02
C GLN A 17 -32.39 19.49 41.88
N ILE A 18 -31.61 18.41 41.91
CA ILE A 18 -30.82 17.91 40.79
C ILE A 18 -31.74 17.17 39.81
N GLY A 19 -31.96 17.75 38.64
CA GLY A 19 -32.57 17.09 37.49
C GLY A 19 -31.49 16.59 36.54
N GLU A 20 -31.59 15.33 36.14
CA GLU A 20 -30.74 14.67 35.14
C GLU A 20 -30.83 15.38 33.78
N VAL A 21 -29.68 15.65 33.16
CA VAL A 21 -29.60 16.00 31.74
C VAL A 21 -28.99 14.79 31.02
N VAL A 22 -29.86 13.95 30.46
CA VAL A 22 -29.49 12.94 29.48
C VAL A 22 -29.19 13.67 28.18
N GLY A 23 -27.92 13.98 27.95
CA GLY A 23 -27.44 14.53 26.69
C GLY A 23 -27.39 13.44 25.62
N VAL A 24 -28.34 13.46 24.70
CA VAL A 24 -28.26 12.70 23.43
C VAL A 24 -27.11 13.27 22.61
N ILE A 25 -26.04 12.49 22.45
CA ILE A 25 -24.94 12.80 21.53
C ILE A 25 -25.51 12.78 20.10
N PRO A 26 -25.42 13.85 19.30
CA PRO A 26 -25.84 13.79 17.91
C PRO A 26 -24.94 12.82 17.16
N ARG A 27 -25.55 11.81 16.54
CA ARG A 27 -24.91 10.94 15.56
C ARG A 27 -24.43 11.83 14.43
N ALA A 28 -23.12 11.96 14.25
CA ALA A 28 -22.54 12.70 13.14
C ALA A 28 -23.17 12.17 11.84
N SER A 29 -23.93 13.05 11.19
CA SER A 29 -24.43 12.84 9.83
C SER A 29 -23.24 12.50 8.94
N GLN A 30 -23.40 11.51 8.06
CA GLN A 30 -22.47 11.24 6.96
C GLN A 30 -22.29 12.51 6.14
N THR A 31 -21.30 13.31 6.51
CA THR A 31 -20.81 14.40 5.69
C THR A 31 -20.15 13.75 4.50
N THR A 32 -20.73 13.97 3.33
CA THR A 32 -20.11 13.76 2.03
C THR A 32 -18.70 14.34 2.12
N PHE A 33 -17.68 13.47 2.14
CA PHE A 33 -16.29 13.87 2.19
C PHE A 33 -16.02 14.70 0.93
N GLN A 34 -15.95 16.02 1.11
CA GLN A 34 -15.43 16.92 0.08
C GLN A 34 -14.05 16.41 -0.33
N HIS A 35 -13.86 16.31 -1.65
CA HIS A 35 -12.61 16.08 -2.35
C HIS A 35 -11.47 16.85 -1.65
N LEU A 36 -10.76 16.20 -0.72
CA LEU A 36 -9.48 16.71 -0.25
C LEU A 36 -8.55 16.51 -1.44
N SER A 37 -8.34 17.57 -2.22
CA SER A 37 -7.26 17.62 -3.20
C SER A 37 -6.00 17.16 -2.48
N VAL A 38 -5.41 16.07 -2.94
CA VAL A 38 -4.26 15.50 -2.28
C VAL A 38 -3.10 16.48 -2.54
N ASP A 39 -2.72 17.24 -1.52
CA ASP A 39 -1.64 18.21 -1.63
C ASP A 39 -0.30 17.48 -1.73
N ALA A 40 0.41 17.67 -2.85
CA ALA A 40 1.70 17.05 -3.13
C ALA A 40 2.77 17.39 -2.06
N THR A 41 2.78 18.61 -1.52
CA THR A 41 3.70 18.99 -0.44
C THR A 41 3.40 18.22 0.83
N ARG A 42 2.11 18.07 1.18
CA ARG A 42 1.70 17.27 2.36
C ARG A 42 1.99 15.78 2.15
N ALA A 43 1.82 15.27 0.93
CA ALA A 43 2.14 13.90 0.58
C ALA A 43 3.66 13.63 0.68
N ALA A 44 4.52 14.51 0.15
CA ALA A 44 5.97 14.40 0.30
C ALA A 44 6.39 14.44 1.77
N ALA A 45 5.81 15.34 2.56
CA ALA A 45 6.05 15.41 4.01
C ALA A 45 5.61 14.13 4.74
N TRP A 46 4.48 13.54 4.34
CA TRP A 46 4.01 12.28 4.90
C TRP A 46 4.99 11.13 4.63
N LEU A 47 5.53 11.01 3.41
CA LEU A 47 6.57 10.02 3.09
C LEU A 47 7.77 10.14 4.01
N SER A 48 8.29 11.37 4.17
CA SER A 48 9.45 11.64 5.02
C SER A 48 9.20 11.32 6.50
N TYR A 49 8.00 11.61 7.01
CA TYR A 49 7.67 11.45 8.43
C TYR A 49 7.39 9.99 8.81
N THR A 50 6.84 9.20 7.87
CA THR A 50 6.37 7.84 8.13
C THR A 50 7.33 6.75 7.64
N SER A 51 8.34 7.11 6.86
CA SER A 51 9.30 6.11 6.35
C SER A 51 10.14 5.52 7.48
N HIS A 52 10.25 4.20 7.45
CA HIS A 52 11.20 3.42 8.23
C HIS A 52 12.35 2.89 7.35
N MET A 53 12.42 3.36 6.10
CA MET A 53 13.46 3.05 5.13
C MET A 53 14.34 4.28 4.88
N PRO A 54 15.57 4.11 4.36
CA PRO A 54 16.40 5.24 3.96
C PRO A 54 15.67 6.15 2.96
N LEU A 55 15.66 7.45 3.23
CA LEU A 55 15.01 8.45 2.38
C LEU A 55 15.93 8.86 1.22
N PRO A 56 15.41 9.00 -0.01
CA PRO A 56 16.08 9.67 -1.10
C PRO A 56 16.09 11.19 -0.84
N SER A 57 16.67 11.95 -1.77
CA SER A 57 16.69 13.42 -1.66
C SER A 57 15.27 14.02 -1.57
N GLN A 58 15.14 15.17 -0.91
CA GLN A 58 13.86 15.89 -0.84
C GLN A 58 13.30 16.20 -2.23
N ALA A 59 14.16 16.56 -3.19
CA ALA A 59 13.75 16.81 -4.58
C ALA A 59 13.12 15.58 -5.25
N TYR A 60 13.60 14.38 -4.92
CA TYR A 60 12.98 13.14 -5.40
C TYR A 60 11.59 12.94 -4.77
N LEU A 61 11.47 13.15 -3.45
CA LEU A 61 10.19 12.99 -2.74
C LEU A 61 9.12 13.96 -3.26
N ASP A 62 9.50 15.21 -3.49
CA ASP A 62 8.61 16.25 -4.04
C ASP A 62 8.16 15.88 -5.46
N LYS A 63 9.09 15.43 -6.31
CA LYS A 63 8.78 14.95 -7.67
C LYS A 63 7.84 13.74 -7.63
N ASN A 64 8.15 12.73 -6.82
CA ASN A 64 7.33 11.53 -6.66
C ASN A 64 5.91 11.88 -6.22
N ALA A 65 5.77 12.74 -5.21
CA ALA A 65 4.47 13.15 -4.68
C ALA A 65 3.66 13.93 -5.73
N ALA A 66 4.26 14.89 -6.43
CA ALA A 66 3.59 15.64 -7.48
C ALA A 66 3.07 14.73 -8.60
N LEU A 67 3.88 13.77 -9.05
CA LEU A 67 3.50 12.80 -10.08
C LEU A 67 2.41 11.84 -9.59
N ALA A 68 2.50 11.36 -8.34
CA ALA A 68 1.49 10.47 -7.76
C ALA A 68 0.12 11.16 -7.65
N VAL A 69 0.10 12.42 -7.17
CA VAL A 69 -1.12 13.24 -7.11
C VAL A 69 -1.69 13.46 -8.51
N ALA A 70 -0.86 13.90 -9.47
CA ALA A 70 -1.31 14.19 -10.82
C ALA A 70 -1.86 12.94 -11.56
N ALA A 71 -1.29 11.76 -11.29
CA ALA A 71 -1.81 10.50 -11.82
C ALA A 71 -3.13 10.11 -11.16
N PHE A 72 -3.20 10.21 -9.83
CA PHE A 72 -4.38 9.87 -9.05
C PHE A 72 -5.58 10.76 -9.37
N GLU A 73 -5.40 12.09 -9.44
CA GLU A 73 -6.49 13.03 -9.78
C GLU A 73 -7.04 12.82 -11.20
N ALA A 74 -6.24 12.23 -12.09
CA ALA A 74 -6.63 11.96 -13.47
C ALA A 74 -7.24 10.57 -13.68
N LEU A 75 -7.20 9.69 -12.68
CA LEU A 75 -7.71 8.34 -12.78
C LEU A 75 -9.24 8.31 -12.62
N PRO A 76 -9.98 7.79 -13.60
CA PRO A 76 -11.42 7.57 -13.43
C PRO A 76 -11.69 6.69 -12.21
N GLY A 77 -12.58 7.15 -11.32
CA GLY A 77 -12.91 6.45 -10.07
C GLY A 77 -12.01 6.78 -8.87
N ALA A 78 -11.03 7.68 -9.00
CA ALA A 78 -10.18 8.14 -7.89
C ALA A 78 -10.98 8.67 -6.68
N GLY A 79 -12.17 9.24 -6.90
CA GLY A 79 -13.06 9.70 -5.83
C GLY A 79 -13.58 8.59 -4.90
N THR A 80 -13.42 7.31 -5.26
CA THR A 80 -13.77 6.17 -4.39
C THR A 80 -12.62 5.77 -3.44
N VAL A 81 -11.42 6.28 -3.67
CA VAL A 81 -10.22 5.94 -2.91
C VAL A 81 -10.01 6.98 -1.80
N SER A 82 -9.95 6.52 -0.56
CA SER A 82 -9.70 7.41 0.58
C SER A 82 -8.28 8.00 0.54
N GLN A 83 -8.09 9.14 1.21
CA GLN A 83 -6.75 9.74 1.35
C GLN A 83 -5.74 8.77 1.98
N LYS A 84 -6.16 7.96 2.97
CA LYS A 84 -5.31 6.94 3.59
C LYS A 84 -4.85 5.91 2.55
N MET A 85 -5.77 5.40 1.73
CA MET A 85 -5.45 4.44 0.67
C MET A 85 -4.48 5.00 -0.36
N PHE A 86 -4.62 6.28 -0.75
CA PHE A 86 -3.66 6.95 -1.62
C PHE A 86 -2.26 7.00 -0.98
N LEU A 87 -2.17 7.48 0.27
CA LEU A 87 -0.90 7.63 0.97
C LEU A 87 -0.18 6.29 1.15
N GLU A 88 -0.90 5.22 1.48
CA GLU A 88 -0.29 3.92 1.77
C GLU A 88 -0.05 3.05 0.52
N TYR A 89 -0.82 3.21 -0.56
CA TYR A 89 -0.82 2.23 -1.66
C TYR A 89 -0.67 2.83 -3.07
N VAL A 90 -0.58 4.16 -3.20
CA VAL A 90 -0.29 4.85 -4.47
C VAL A 90 1.01 5.66 -4.38
N LEU A 91 1.14 6.45 -3.31
CA LEU A 91 2.23 7.38 -3.09
C LEU A 91 3.62 6.75 -2.88
N PRO A 92 3.78 5.58 -2.22
CA PRO A 92 5.10 5.01 -1.96
C PRO A 92 5.90 4.76 -3.25
N TYR A 93 7.21 5.01 -3.18
CA TYR A 93 8.14 4.91 -4.31
C TYR A 93 8.97 3.62 -4.32
N GLY A 94 8.83 2.79 -3.29
CA GLY A 94 9.46 1.48 -3.15
C GLY A 94 8.57 0.52 -2.35
N ASN A 95 8.95 -0.75 -2.32
CA ASN A 95 8.15 -1.86 -1.80
C ASN A 95 8.91 -2.72 -0.78
N PHE A 96 10.18 -3.01 -1.03
CA PHE A 96 11.07 -3.72 -0.12
C PHE A 96 12.39 -2.96 -0.04
N ASP A 97 13.50 -3.63 -0.30
CA ASP A 97 14.86 -3.11 -0.22
C ASP A 97 15.55 -3.05 -1.58
N GLU A 98 14.77 -2.92 -2.65
CA GLU A 98 15.27 -2.61 -3.98
C GLU A 98 15.96 -1.25 -4.05
N ASN A 99 16.84 -1.07 -5.04
CA ASN A 99 17.41 0.23 -5.33
C ASN A 99 16.31 1.23 -5.75
N VAL A 100 16.39 2.46 -5.23
CA VAL A 100 15.41 3.51 -5.56
C VAL A 100 15.64 4.01 -6.99
N ASP A 101 14.67 3.73 -7.86
CA ASP A 101 14.64 4.22 -9.25
C ASP A 101 13.70 5.43 -9.41
N ASP A 102 13.98 6.28 -10.40
CA ASP A 102 13.05 7.34 -10.85
C ASP A 102 12.11 6.79 -11.95
N TRP A 103 11.21 5.90 -11.56
CA TRP A 103 10.34 5.17 -12.48
C TRP A 103 9.02 5.90 -12.80
N ARG A 104 8.48 6.66 -11.85
CA ARG A 104 7.08 7.13 -11.88
C ARG A 104 6.75 8.00 -13.07
N GLU A 105 7.64 8.92 -13.43
CA GLU A 105 7.42 9.82 -14.57
C GLU A 105 7.31 9.04 -15.87
N THR A 106 8.32 8.22 -16.17
CA THR A 106 8.39 7.42 -17.40
C THR A 106 7.22 6.45 -17.51
N PHE A 107 6.85 5.79 -16.41
CA PHE A 107 5.75 4.84 -16.40
C PHE A 107 4.41 5.56 -16.61
N SER A 108 4.19 6.69 -15.90
CA SER A 108 2.97 7.48 -16.05
C SER A 108 2.80 8.01 -17.47
N GLN A 109 3.86 8.53 -18.10
CA GLN A 109 3.83 9.02 -19.48
C GLN A 109 3.41 7.94 -20.49
N LYS A 110 3.82 6.69 -20.26
CA LYS A 110 3.52 5.56 -21.14
C LYS A 110 2.14 4.94 -20.89
N LEU A 111 1.75 4.80 -19.63
CA LEU A 111 0.59 4.00 -19.22
C LEU A 111 -0.67 4.83 -18.99
N ARG A 112 -0.55 6.07 -18.50
CA ARG A 112 -1.72 6.91 -18.19
C ARG A 112 -2.62 7.18 -19.41
N PRO A 113 -2.10 7.37 -20.64
CA PRO A 113 -2.97 7.52 -21.83
C PRO A 113 -3.88 6.32 -22.07
N LEU A 114 -3.48 5.12 -21.65
CA LEU A 114 -4.23 3.89 -21.89
C LEU A 114 -5.50 3.79 -21.05
N VAL A 115 -5.52 4.43 -19.87
CA VAL A 115 -6.61 4.32 -18.89
C VAL A 115 -7.55 5.54 -18.87
N GLN A 116 -7.39 6.49 -19.80
CA GLN A 116 -8.21 7.71 -19.83
C GLN A 116 -9.72 7.44 -19.97
N ASN A 117 -10.07 6.33 -20.63
CA ASN A 117 -11.46 5.94 -20.87
C ASN A 117 -11.93 4.79 -19.97
N ALA A 118 -11.09 4.32 -19.02
CA ALA A 118 -11.52 3.31 -18.06
C ALA A 118 -12.64 3.88 -17.19
N HIS A 119 -13.59 3.04 -16.79
CA HIS A 119 -14.72 3.44 -15.94
C HIS A 119 -14.53 3.03 -14.48
N THR A 120 -13.68 2.02 -14.22
CA THR A 120 -13.41 1.49 -12.88
C THR A 120 -11.91 1.28 -12.65
N LEU A 121 -11.50 1.20 -11.39
CA LEU A 121 -10.11 0.85 -11.04
C LEU A 121 -9.73 -0.54 -11.55
N LYS A 122 -10.69 -1.48 -11.53
CA LYS A 122 -10.50 -2.85 -12.04
C LYS A 122 -10.20 -2.86 -13.54
N GLU A 123 -11.02 -2.15 -14.33
CA GLU A 123 -10.82 -2.00 -15.77
C GLU A 123 -9.49 -1.31 -16.08
N ALA A 124 -9.14 -0.25 -15.34
CA ALA A 124 -7.84 0.41 -15.51
C ALA A 124 -6.66 -0.54 -15.23
N ALA A 125 -6.77 -1.40 -14.21
CA ALA A 125 -5.77 -2.42 -13.91
C ALA A 125 -5.69 -3.49 -15.00
N GLU A 126 -6.83 -3.96 -15.52
CA GLU A 126 -6.90 -4.93 -16.63
C GLU A 126 -6.24 -4.41 -17.92
N ILE A 127 -6.32 -3.10 -18.16
CA ILE A 127 -5.62 -2.43 -19.27
C ILE A 127 -4.11 -2.35 -19.00
N VAL A 128 -3.70 -1.96 -17.78
CA VAL A 128 -2.29 -1.66 -17.48
C VAL A 128 -1.44 -2.91 -17.31
N VAL A 129 -1.92 -3.91 -16.56
CA VAL A 129 -1.10 -5.07 -16.15
C VAL A 129 -0.46 -5.80 -17.34
N PRO A 130 -1.18 -6.14 -18.43
CA PRO A 130 -0.55 -6.77 -19.59
C PRO A 130 0.51 -5.90 -20.27
N LYS A 131 0.37 -4.57 -20.20
CA LYS A 131 1.26 -3.61 -20.86
C LYS A 131 2.56 -3.35 -20.11
N VAL A 132 2.61 -3.69 -18.83
CA VAL A 132 3.83 -3.61 -18.02
C VAL A 132 4.97 -4.39 -18.67
N PHE A 133 4.67 -5.55 -19.27
CA PHE A 133 5.67 -6.47 -19.80
C PHE A 133 6.13 -6.15 -21.22
N THR A 134 5.52 -5.18 -21.92
CA THR A 134 5.83 -4.88 -23.32
C THR A 134 6.00 -3.39 -23.64
N ASP A 135 5.29 -2.50 -22.95
CA ASP A 135 5.16 -1.10 -23.37
C ASP A 135 6.06 -0.14 -22.55
N LEU A 136 6.75 -0.66 -21.52
CA LEU A 136 7.69 0.09 -20.68
C LEU A 136 9.10 0.26 -21.30
N GLY A 137 9.32 -0.26 -22.51
CA GLY A 137 10.54 -0.04 -23.29
C GLY A 137 11.41 -1.28 -23.47
N THR A 138 11.24 -2.27 -22.61
CA THR A 138 11.87 -3.59 -22.71
C THR A 138 10.81 -4.66 -22.50
N GLN A 139 10.86 -5.73 -23.30
CA GLN A 139 10.03 -6.91 -23.04
C GLN A 139 10.57 -7.64 -21.81
N VAL A 140 9.69 -7.93 -20.84
CA VAL A 140 10.09 -8.55 -19.56
C VAL A 140 9.53 -9.97 -19.46
N GLU A 141 10.41 -10.92 -19.13
CA GLU A 141 10.06 -12.33 -18.92
C GLU A 141 10.26 -12.76 -17.46
N PHE A 142 9.60 -13.86 -17.07
CA PHE A 142 9.86 -14.48 -15.77
C PHE A 142 11.15 -15.30 -15.81
N LYS A 143 12.01 -15.09 -14.82
CA LYS A 143 13.18 -15.93 -14.55
C LYS A 143 13.36 -16.10 -13.05
N SER A 144 13.27 -17.36 -12.58
CA SER A 144 13.48 -17.69 -11.16
C SER A 144 14.90 -17.36 -10.68
N ASN A 145 15.07 -17.23 -9.35
CA ASN A 145 16.37 -17.07 -8.68
C ASN A 145 17.15 -15.80 -9.08
N CYS A 146 16.44 -14.71 -9.37
CA CYS A 146 17.03 -13.40 -9.60
C CYS A 146 17.05 -12.49 -8.36
N THR A 147 16.38 -12.85 -7.27
CA THR A 147 16.38 -12.06 -6.02
C THR A 147 17.65 -12.35 -5.20
N PRO A 148 18.34 -11.34 -4.63
CA PRO A 148 18.05 -9.90 -4.66
C PRO A 148 18.78 -9.13 -5.77
N ALA A 149 19.35 -9.81 -6.77
CA ALA A 149 20.17 -9.18 -7.80
C ALA A 149 19.36 -8.36 -8.84
N ILE A 150 18.08 -8.70 -9.04
CA ILE A 150 17.18 -8.03 -9.98
C ILE A 150 15.82 -7.82 -9.30
N MET A 151 15.60 -6.61 -8.79
CA MET A 151 14.37 -6.19 -8.11
C MET A 151 13.92 -4.80 -8.53
N ALA A 152 14.83 -3.84 -8.65
CA ALA A 152 14.51 -2.45 -9.01
C ALA A 152 13.85 -2.40 -10.40
N PRO A 153 12.80 -1.60 -10.60
CA PRO A 153 11.97 -1.68 -11.80
C PRO A 153 12.72 -1.27 -13.07
N VAL A 154 13.54 -0.23 -13.03
CA VAL A 154 14.19 0.36 -14.21
C VAL A 154 15.65 -0.07 -14.32
N SER A 155 16.45 0.17 -13.28
CA SER A 155 17.90 -0.04 -13.32
C SER A 155 18.29 -1.52 -13.35
N GLU A 156 17.37 -2.42 -13.01
CA GLU A 156 17.58 -3.87 -12.96
C GLU A 156 16.57 -4.61 -13.85
N THR A 157 15.27 -4.63 -13.52
CA THR A 157 14.28 -5.47 -14.22
C THR A 157 14.12 -5.11 -15.70
N LEU A 158 13.83 -3.84 -16.02
CA LEU A 158 13.72 -3.39 -17.42
C LEU A 158 15.07 -3.37 -18.15
N LYS A 159 16.18 -3.20 -17.43
CA LYS A 159 17.52 -3.26 -18.02
C LYS A 159 17.87 -4.67 -18.47
N GLU A 160 17.56 -5.68 -17.66
CA GLU A 160 17.89 -7.08 -17.92
C GLU A 160 16.81 -7.80 -18.76
N GLY A 161 15.59 -7.25 -18.83
CA GLY A 161 14.47 -7.84 -19.58
C GLY A 161 13.88 -9.09 -18.90
N HIS A 162 14.19 -9.33 -17.63
CA HIS A 162 13.64 -10.45 -16.87
C HIS A 162 13.76 -10.21 -15.37
N ALA A 163 12.90 -10.86 -14.58
CA ALA A 163 13.03 -10.90 -13.12
C ALA A 163 12.33 -12.12 -12.50
N SER A 164 12.59 -12.35 -11.21
CA SER A 164 11.87 -13.32 -10.37
C SER A 164 10.50 -12.79 -9.96
N CYS A 165 9.73 -13.59 -9.21
CA CYS A 165 8.43 -13.17 -8.68
C CYS A 165 8.48 -11.86 -7.88
N THR A 166 9.57 -11.60 -7.15
CA THR A 166 9.76 -10.35 -6.40
C THR A 166 9.90 -9.15 -7.34
N GLY A 167 10.86 -9.18 -8.28
CA GLY A 167 11.10 -8.06 -9.19
C GLY A 167 9.92 -7.80 -10.14
N LEU A 168 9.23 -8.85 -10.60
CA LEU A 168 8.01 -8.68 -11.39
C LEU A 168 6.86 -8.06 -10.57
N SER A 169 6.69 -8.46 -9.30
CA SER A 169 5.66 -7.87 -8.44
C SER A 169 5.92 -6.39 -8.16
N ILE A 170 7.18 -6.02 -7.93
CA ILE A 170 7.60 -4.61 -7.78
C ILE A 170 7.28 -3.83 -9.05
N LEU A 171 7.71 -4.34 -10.23
CA LEU A 171 7.48 -3.69 -11.51
C LEU A 171 5.99 -3.45 -11.78
N VAL A 172 5.14 -4.44 -11.53
CA VAL A 172 3.69 -4.34 -11.75
C VAL A 172 3.04 -3.34 -10.78
N VAL A 173 3.40 -3.39 -9.49
CA VAL A 173 2.87 -2.45 -8.49
C VAL A 173 3.29 -1.02 -8.83
N ASP A 174 4.54 -0.78 -9.19
CA ASP A 174 5.03 0.54 -9.56
C ASP A 174 4.33 1.06 -10.83
N ALA A 175 4.11 0.19 -11.83
CA ALA A 175 3.34 0.54 -13.02
C ALA A 175 1.90 0.93 -12.69
N LEU A 176 1.20 0.18 -11.84
CA LEU A 176 -0.16 0.49 -11.38
C LEU A 176 -0.20 1.81 -10.58
N ARG A 177 0.74 2.01 -9.66
CA ARG A 177 0.88 3.25 -8.89
C ARG A 177 1.20 4.46 -9.76
N SER A 178 1.91 4.27 -10.89
CA SER A 178 2.22 5.35 -11.83
C SER A 178 0.99 5.96 -12.52
N VAL A 179 -0.11 5.21 -12.56
CA VAL A 179 -1.41 5.65 -13.08
C VAL A 179 -2.44 5.89 -11.96
N GLY A 180 -2.03 5.86 -10.69
CA GLY A 180 -2.89 6.17 -9.55
C GLY A 180 -3.67 4.99 -8.97
N ILE A 181 -3.47 3.76 -9.45
CA ILE A 181 -4.21 2.58 -8.98
C ILE A 181 -3.58 2.07 -7.66
N PRO A 182 -4.35 1.99 -6.55
CA PRO A 182 -3.81 1.48 -5.28
C PRO A 182 -3.46 -0.01 -5.41
N SER A 183 -2.21 -0.34 -5.12
CA SER A 183 -1.67 -1.69 -5.27
C SER A 183 -0.54 -1.97 -4.28
N ARG A 184 -0.30 -3.25 -3.99
CA ARG A 184 0.73 -3.69 -3.04
C ARG A 184 1.32 -5.04 -3.41
N VAL A 185 2.59 -5.22 -3.04
CA VAL A 185 3.24 -6.52 -3.09
C VAL A 185 2.82 -7.31 -1.85
N VAL A 186 2.47 -8.58 -2.07
CA VAL A 186 2.13 -9.55 -1.03
C VAL A 186 3.08 -10.74 -1.18
N GLY A 187 3.40 -11.44 -0.10
CA GLY A 187 4.19 -12.65 -0.22
C GLY A 187 4.28 -13.48 1.03
N THR A 188 4.89 -14.66 0.86
CA THR A 188 5.32 -15.51 1.96
C THR A 188 6.84 -15.60 1.97
N ALA A 189 7.42 -15.68 3.17
CA ALA A 189 8.86 -15.83 3.34
C ALA A 189 9.30 -17.28 3.07
N GLU A 190 8.43 -18.24 3.41
CA GLU A 190 8.62 -19.66 3.18
C GLU A 190 7.27 -20.40 3.21
N TRP A 191 6.88 -21.08 2.13
CA TRP A 191 5.63 -21.85 2.11
C TRP A 191 5.58 -22.93 3.20
N ASN A 192 4.40 -23.18 3.76
CA ASN A 192 4.16 -24.28 4.70
C ASN A 192 4.06 -25.64 3.96
N ARG A 193 5.17 -26.09 3.39
CA ARG A 193 5.29 -27.38 2.68
C ARG A 193 6.74 -27.89 2.73
N PRO A 194 6.99 -29.20 2.52
CA PRO A 194 8.31 -29.78 2.69
C PRO A 194 9.43 -29.17 1.83
N ASP A 195 9.11 -28.72 0.62
CA ASP A 195 10.04 -28.06 -0.31
C ASP A 195 10.20 -26.55 -0.03
N GLY A 196 9.43 -25.99 0.90
CA GLY A 196 9.46 -24.59 1.26
C GLY A 196 9.32 -23.67 0.04
N GLY A 197 10.21 -22.67 -0.01
CA GLY A 197 10.30 -21.66 -1.06
C GLY A 197 9.53 -20.39 -0.72
N ASN A 198 10.00 -19.25 -1.21
CA ASN A 198 9.29 -17.98 -1.07
C ASN A 198 8.46 -17.67 -2.33
N HIS A 199 7.55 -16.71 -2.22
CA HIS A 199 6.85 -16.18 -3.38
C HIS A 199 6.29 -14.79 -3.09
N ASN A 200 6.30 -13.93 -4.11
CA ASN A 200 5.65 -12.63 -4.10
C ASN A 200 4.68 -12.52 -5.28
N TRP A 201 3.57 -11.81 -5.06
CA TRP A 201 2.55 -11.51 -6.05
C TRP A 201 1.91 -10.14 -5.76
N VAL A 202 0.86 -9.79 -6.51
CA VAL A 202 0.25 -8.46 -6.47
C VAL A 202 -1.19 -8.53 -5.94
N GLU A 203 -1.54 -7.60 -5.06
CA GLU A 203 -2.92 -7.25 -4.73
C GLU A 203 -3.24 -5.83 -5.23
N VAL A 204 -4.45 -5.66 -5.79
CA VAL A 204 -4.95 -4.38 -6.34
C VAL A 204 -6.29 -4.04 -5.70
N TRP A 205 -6.47 -2.78 -5.32
CA TRP A 205 -7.76 -2.28 -4.86
C TRP A 205 -8.67 -1.98 -6.06
N THR A 206 -9.78 -2.70 -6.19
CA THR A 206 -10.70 -2.58 -7.33
C THR A 206 -11.77 -1.50 -7.14
N GLY A 207 -11.76 -0.80 -6.00
CA GLY A 207 -12.77 0.19 -5.59
C GLY A 207 -13.63 -0.31 -4.43
N GLU A 208 -13.77 -1.62 -4.30
CA GLU A 208 -14.59 -2.27 -3.27
C GLU A 208 -13.79 -3.27 -2.43
N THR A 209 -12.91 -4.02 -3.08
CA THR A 209 -12.15 -5.11 -2.47
C THR A 209 -10.71 -5.12 -2.96
N TRP A 210 -9.85 -5.80 -2.20
CA TRP A 210 -8.53 -6.20 -2.69
C TRP A 210 -8.68 -7.50 -3.48
N GLU A 211 -8.25 -7.50 -4.73
CA GLU A 211 -8.16 -8.70 -5.57
C GLU A 211 -6.70 -8.98 -5.93
N PHE A 212 -6.33 -10.25 -6.09
CA PHE A 212 -4.94 -10.65 -6.34
C PHE A 212 -4.74 -11.38 -7.67
N PHE A 213 -3.50 -11.39 -8.15
CA PHE A 213 -3.03 -12.22 -9.26
C PHE A 213 -1.51 -12.43 -9.15
N ASP A 214 -0.98 -13.48 -9.79
CA ASP A 214 0.47 -13.72 -9.90
C ASP A 214 1.11 -12.72 -10.88
N ALA A 215 2.27 -12.16 -10.57
CA ALA A 215 2.94 -11.12 -11.36
C ALA A 215 3.66 -11.65 -12.61
N ALA A 216 3.54 -12.93 -12.96
CA ALA A 216 4.09 -13.47 -14.20
C ALA A 216 3.47 -12.78 -15.44
N PRO A 217 4.23 -12.65 -16.55
CA PRO A 217 3.72 -12.02 -17.78
C PRO A 217 2.40 -12.65 -18.26
N MET A 218 1.41 -11.80 -18.55
CA MET A 218 0.06 -12.23 -18.92
C MET A 218 -0.56 -11.29 -19.97
N SER A 219 -1.47 -11.83 -20.78
CA SER A 219 -2.28 -11.04 -21.71
C SER A 219 -3.63 -10.60 -21.15
N THR A 220 -4.11 -11.25 -20.08
CA THR A 220 -5.39 -10.96 -19.43
C THR A 220 -5.27 -11.28 -17.95
N VAL A 221 -5.72 -10.35 -17.10
CA VAL A 221 -5.69 -10.53 -15.64
C VAL A 221 -6.67 -11.63 -15.22
N GLN A 222 -6.15 -12.62 -14.49
CA GLN A 222 -6.95 -13.69 -13.88
C GLN A 222 -7.12 -13.39 -12.39
N TRP A 223 -8.19 -12.66 -12.06
CA TRP A 223 -8.43 -12.21 -10.69
C TRP A 223 -8.72 -13.36 -9.72
N ASN A 224 -8.08 -13.29 -8.55
CA ASN A 224 -8.20 -14.24 -7.44
C ASN A 224 -7.97 -15.70 -7.87
N SER A 225 -7.14 -15.89 -8.90
CA SER A 225 -6.80 -17.18 -9.48
C SER A 225 -5.29 -17.25 -9.70
N ALA A 226 -4.63 -18.19 -9.03
CA ALA A 226 -3.20 -18.40 -9.13
C ALA A 226 -2.84 -19.85 -8.83
N TRP A 227 -1.69 -20.29 -9.34
CA TRP A 227 -1.19 -21.66 -9.15
C TRP A 227 -0.93 -21.99 -7.67
N PHE A 228 -0.68 -20.98 -6.84
CA PHE A 228 -0.28 -21.14 -5.44
C PHE A 228 -1.45 -21.25 -4.46
N ILE A 229 -2.71 -21.14 -4.89
CA ILE A 229 -3.88 -21.08 -3.99
C ILE A 229 -3.90 -22.25 -2.99
N GLU A 230 -3.72 -23.48 -3.46
CA GLU A 230 -3.75 -24.68 -2.60
C GLU A 230 -2.58 -24.75 -1.61
N VAL A 231 -1.47 -24.07 -1.91
CA VAL A 231 -0.33 -23.95 -0.99
C VAL A 231 -0.57 -22.81 0.01
N ALA A 232 -1.11 -21.68 -0.45
CA ALA A 232 -1.47 -20.54 0.38
C ALA A 232 -2.54 -20.87 1.43
N LYS A 233 -3.48 -21.78 1.12
CA LYS A 233 -4.47 -22.31 2.07
C LYS A 233 -3.85 -23.03 3.28
N LYS A 234 -2.57 -23.42 3.20
CA LYS A 234 -1.82 -24.07 4.29
C LYS A 234 -0.97 -23.08 5.10
N ALA A 235 -0.98 -21.79 4.76
CA ALA A 235 -0.20 -20.78 5.45
C ALA A 235 -0.57 -20.69 6.94
N ALA A 236 0.41 -20.30 7.76
CA ALA A 236 0.24 -20.11 9.20
C ALA A 236 1.12 -18.93 9.64
N PRO A 237 0.64 -18.05 10.55
CA PRO A 237 1.43 -16.90 11.00
C PRO A 237 2.84 -17.28 11.48
N GLY A 238 3.82 -16.43 11.23
CA GLY A 238 5.25 -16.70 11.40
C GLY A 238 5.95 -16.72 10.05
N ILE A 239 7.03 -17.50 9.90
CA ILE A 239 7.77 -17.58 8.63
C ILE A 239 6.91 -18.08 7.46
N HIS A 240 5.86 -18.86 7.76
CA HIS A 240 4.91 -19.39 6.79
C HIS A 240 3.68 -18.53 6.55
N GLY A 241 3.63 -17.34 7.14
CA GLY A 241 2.52 -16.43 6.97
C GLY A 241 2.56 -15.76 5.60
N ILE A 242 1.49 -15.06 5.29
CA ILE A 242 1.38 -14.23 4.10
C ILE A 242 1.25 -12.79 4.54
N TYR A 243 2.12 -11.93 4.04
CA TYR A 243 2.29 -10.58 4.51
C TYR A 243 2.33 -9.57 3.37
N THR A 244 1.94 -8.34 3.67
CA THR A 244 2.18 -7.20 2.80
C THR A 244 2.86 -6.11 3.59
N HIS A 245 3.97 -5.60 3.07
CA HIS A 245 4.72 -4.51 3.69
C HIS A 245 3.86 -3.24 3.77
N VAL A 246 4.03 -2.46 4.84
CA VAL A 246 3.41 -1.15 5.00
C VAL A 246 4.45 -0.05 5.12
N TRP A 247 4.18 1.09 4.49
CA TRP A 247 5.06 2.26 4.58
C TRP A 247 5.05 2.87 5.99
N ASP A 248 3.85 3.12 6.53
CA ASP A 248 3.66 3.59 7.89
C ASP A 248 3.68 2.42 8.86
N ALA A 249 4.76 2.31 9.64
CA ALA A 249 4.93 1.23 10.60
C ALA A 249 3.85 1.21 11.70
N SER A 250 3.15 2.33 11.94
CA SER A 250 2.03 2.36 12.90
C SER A 250 0.78 1.63 12.41
N SER A 251 0.68 1.36 11.09
CA SER A 251 -0.38 0.54 10.49
C SER A 251 -0.09 -0.96 10.59
N ALA A 252 1.11 -1.40 11.00
CA ALA A 252 1.49 -2.80 11.02
C ALA A 252 0.87 -3.58 12.19
N ASP A 253 0.47 -4.83 11.92
CA ASP A 253 0.05 -5.82 12.94
C ASP A 253 0.98 -7.04 12.98
N ALA A 254 1.96 -7.11 12.07
CA ALA A 254 2.92 -8.19 11.95
C ALA A 254 4.26 -7.69 11.38
N THR A 255 5.16 -8.64 11.12
CA THR A 255 6.46 -8.40 10.49
C THR A 255 6.65 -9.36 9.34
N TYR A 256 7.02 -8.85 8.17
CA TYR A 256 7.41 -9.67 7.04
C TYR A 256 8.92 -9.91 7.07
N THR A 257 9.33 -11.18 7.18
CA THR A 257 10.73 -11.59 7.09
C THR A 257 11.16 -11.73 5.63
N ILE A 258 12.12 -10.91 5.24
CA ILE A 258 12.73 -10.91 3.91
C ILE A 258 13.92 -11.87 3.91
N THR A 259 13.72 -13.07 3.38
CA THR A 259 14.65 -14.21 3.50
C THR A 259 15.81 -14.19 2.52
N TRP A 260 15.81 -13.30 1.53
CA TRP A 260 16.88 -13.17 0.52
C TRP A 260 18.06 -12.28 0.97
N ARG A 261 18.08 -11.84 2.23
CA ARG A 261 19.20 -11.09 2.83
C ARG A 261 19.84 -11.88 3.97
N ASP A 262 21.12 -11.61 4.20
CA ASP A 262 21.89 -12.14 5.34
C ASP A 262 22.62 -10.99 6.06
N PRO A 263 22.24 -10.63 7.31
CA PRO A 263 21.10 -11.19 8.06
C PRO A 263 19.75 -10.87 7.39
N HIS A 264 18.73 -11.66 7.68
CA HIS A 264 17.37 -11.42 7.17
C HIS A 264 16.86 -10.03 7.57
N LEU A 265 16.21 -9.35 6.62
CA LEU A 265 15.58 -8.05 6.86
C LEU A 265 14.15 -8.27 7.39
N SER A 266 13.75 -7.48 8.39
CA SER A 266 12.40 -7.50 8.95
C SER A 266 11.69 -6.20 8.62
N LEU A 267 10.55 -6.29 7.94
CA LEU A 267 9.75 -5.13 7.55
C LEU A 267 8.41 -5.10 8.30
N PRO A 268 7.94 -3.92 8.75
CA PRO A 268 6.58 -3.77 9.28
C PRO A 268 5.57 -4.16 8.19
N ALA A 269 4.55 -4.93 8.57
CA ALA A 269 3.62 -5.53 7.61
C ALA A 269 2.21 -5.71 8.19
N LEU A 270 1.26 -5.94 7.28
CA LEU A 270 -0.06 -6.49 7.59
C LEU A 270 -0.07 -7.99 7.36
N ASP A 271 -0.61 -8.75 8.31
CA ASP A 271 -0.88 -10.18 8.17
C ASP A 271 -2.12 -10.42 7.29
N ARG A 272 -1.90 -11.11 6.17
CA ARG A 272 -2.92 -11.51 5.20
C ARG A 272 -3.21 -13.00 5.24
N THR A 273 -2.58 -13.76 6.13
CA THR A 273 -2.67 -15.22 6.22
C THR A 273 -4.12 -15.70 6.30
N ALA A 274 -4.93 -15.10 7.18
CA ALA A 274 -6.33 -15.48 7.36
C ALA A 274 -7.15 -15.34 6.07
N PHE A 275 -6.89 -14.32 5.26
CA PHE A 275 -7.58 -14.11 3.98
C PHE A 275 -7.30 -15.26 3.00
N TYR A 276 -6.03 -15.67 2.85
CA TYR A 276 -5.66 -16.73 1.92
C TYR A 276 -6.07 -18.13 2.39
N VAL A 277 -6.07 -18.38 3.71
CA VAL A 277 -6.56 -19.64 4.30
C VAL A 277 -8.07 -19.83 4.08
N GLN A 278 -8.82 -18.73 3.97
CA GLN A 278 -10.28 -18.74 3.82
C GLN A 278 -10.77 -18.62 2.37
N LEU A 279 -9.87 -18.64 1.38
CA LEU A 279 -10.26 -18.65 -0.02
C LEU A 279 -11.13 -19.89 -0.33
N PRO A 280 -12.15 -19.76 -1.21
CA PRO A 280 -13.03 -20.87 -1.58
C PRO A 280 -12.27 -22.03 -2.24
#